data_AF-A0A285JGL9-F1
#
_entry.id   AF-A0A285JGL9-F1
#
_cell.length_a   1.000
_cell.length_b   1.000
_cell.length_c   1.000
_cell.angle_alpha   90.00
_cell.angle_beta   90.00
_cell.angle_gamma   90.00
#
_symmetry.space_group_name_H-M   'P 1'
#
loop_
_entity.id
_entity.type
_entity.pdbx_description
1 polymer ?
#
loop_
_entity_poly.entity_id
_entity_poly.type
_entity_poly.pdbx_seq_one_letter_code
_entity_poly.pdbx_strand_id
1 'polypeptide(L)'
;MKRSQAGFTLIELIIVIVILGILAVTAAPKFLDFGGDARRSTLTGVKGALESAGSLVYGKAIIAGKHNEPTESLTDPAIDIVYGYPAATDTAIRAAAELAADEWDVVVSTDDDAPGFGAVGTSSVVISAANSTPGTTEATACHAVYEASAGPAVKPVITVYGDGC
;
A
#
# COMPACT_ATOMS: atom_id res chain seq x y z
N MET A 1 0.45 -3.49 -66.03
CA MET A 1 1.50 -4.22 -65.29
C MET A 1 0.82 -5.05 -64.20
N LYS A 2 0.83 -6.38 -64.31
CA LYS A 2 0.19 -7.29 -63.35
C LYS A 2 1.19 -7.49 -62.20
N ARG A 3 0.89 -6.98 -61.00
CA ARG A 3 1.74 -7.21 -59.82
C ARG A 3 1.67 -8.70 -59.49
N SER A 4 2.79 -9.41 -59.58
CA SER A 4 2.91 -10.76 -59.06
C SER A 4 2.73 -10.70 -57.55
N GLN A 5 1.66 -11.29 -57.05
CA GLN A 5 1.43 -11.43 -55.62
C GLN A 5 2.39 -12.51 -55.13
N ALA A 6 3.47 -12.11 -54.46
CA ALA A 6 4.37 -13.03 -53.79
C ALA A 6 3.59 -13.69 -52.66
N GLY A 7 3.25 -14.97 -52.81
CA GLY A 7 2.65 -15.76 -51.75
C GLY A 7 3.65 -15.96 -50.61
N PHE A 8 3.15 -15.94 -49.37
CA PHE A 8 3.94 -16.26 -48.20
C PHE A 8 4.34 -17.74 -48.23
N THR A 9 5.59 -18.07 -47.91
CA THR A 9 6.05 -19.46 -47.90
C THR A 9 5.56 -20.17 -46.63
N LEU A 10 5.31 -21.47 -46.71
CA LEU A 10 4.92 -22.27 -45.54
C LEU A 10 5.99 -22.21 -44.43
N ILE A 11 7.27 -22.14 -44.80
CA ILE A 11 8.37 -22.05 -43.83
C ILE A 11 8.40 -20.71 -43.10
N GLU A 12 8.09 -19.59 -43.77
CA GLU A 12 7.99 -18.29 -43.09
C GLU A 12 6.89 -18.30 -42.04
N LEU A 13 5.75 -18.94 -42.32
CA LEU A 13 4.66 -19.06 -41.34
C LEU A 13 5.08 -19.91 -40.14
N ILE A 14 5.75 -21.03 -40.38
CA ILE A 14 6.24 -21.92 -39.32
C ILE A 14 7.27 -21.21 -38.45
N ILE A 15 8.21 -20.47 -39.04
CA ILE A 15 9.22 -19.75 -38.27
C ILE A 15 8.57 -18.68 -37.38
N VAL A 16 7.57 -17.96 -37.88
CA VAL A 16 6.86 -16.94 -37.09
C VAL A 16 6.15 -17.56 -35.88
N ILE A 17 5.41 -18.67 -36.06
CA ILE A 17 4.73 -19.31 -34.92
C ILE A 17 5.73 -19.90 -33.92
N VAL A 18 6.88 -20.40 -34.37
CA VAL A 18 7.95 -20.91 -33.49
C VAL A 18 8.54 -19.78 -32.66
N ILE A 19 8.87 -18.64 -33.28
CA ILE A 19 9.39 -17.46 -32.57
C ILE A 19 8.35 -16.95 -31.56
N LEU A 20 7.08 -16.82 -31.97
CA LEU A 20 6.01 -16.41 -31.06
C LEU A 20 5.82 -17.40 -29.91
N GLY A 21 5.98 -18.71 -30.16
CA GLY A 21 5.94 -19.74 -29.12
C GLY A 21 7.04 -19.56 -28.07
N ILE A 22 8.29 -19.31 -28.48
CA ILE A 22 9.41 -19.07 -27.57
C ILE A 22 9.20 -17.78 -26.75
N LEU A 23 8.74 -16.71 -27.40
CA LEU A 23 8.45 -15.44 -26.73
C LEU A 23 7.29 -15.58 -25.73
N ALA A 24 6.26 -16.36 -26.08
CA ALA A 24 5.12 -16.59 -25.19
C ALA A 24 5.54 -17.36 -23.92
N VAL A 25 6.33 -18.43 -24.04
CA VAL A 25 6.76 -19.24 -22.88
C VAL A 25 7.67 -18.45 -21.95
N THR A 26 8.49 -17.53 -22.47
CA THR A 26 9.41 -16.71 -21.66
C THR A 26 8.73 -15.48 -21.05
N ALA A 27 7.76 -14.87 -21.74
CA ALA A 27 7.05 -13.68 -21.25
C ALA A 27 5.86 -14.00 -20.34
N ALA A 28 5.16 -15.12 -20.54
CA ALA A 28 3.95 -15.45 -19.81
C ALA A 28 4.14 -15.51 -18.27
N PRO A 29 5.21 -16.13 -17.71
CA PRO A 29 5.39 -16.17 -16.26
C PRO A 29 5.51 -14.76 -15.65
N LYS A 30 6.32 -13.89 -16.27
CA LYS A 30 6.50 -12.51 -15.82
C LYS A 30 5.26 -11.64 -16.00
N PHE A 31 4.48 -11.88 -17.05
CA PHE A 31 3.25 -11.15 -17.30
C PHE A 31 2.18 -11.42 -16.22
N LEU A 32 2.15 -12.64 -15.68
CA LEU A 32 1.21 -13.02 -14.61
C LEU A 32 1.56 -12.35 -13.27
N ASP A 33 2.85 -12.14 -12.97
CA ASP A 33 3.32 -11.56 -11.71
C ASP A 33 3.21 -10.02 -11.65
N PHE A 34 3.05 -9.32 -12.80
CA PHE A 34 3.04 -7.85 -12.83
C PHE A 34 1.92 -7.21 -12.01
N GLY A 35 0.77 -7.87 -11.87
CA GLY A 35 -0.33 -7.35 -11.07
C GLY A 35 0.00 -7.29 -9.58
N GLY A 36 0.62 -8.36 -9.06
CA GLY A 36 1.03 -8.45 -7.66
C GLY A 36 2.19 -7.50 -7.34
N ASP A 37 3.20 -7.47 -8.21
CA ASP A 37 4.33 -6.54 -8.07
C ASP A 37 3.88 -5.07 -8.09
N ALA A 38 2.93 -4.72 -8.96
CA ALA A 38 2.38 -3.37 -9.01
C ALA A 38 1.67 -3.00 -7.70
N ARG A 39 0.83 -3.88 -7.15
CA ARG A 39 0.13 -3.66 -5.89
C ARG A 39 1.07 -3.57 -4.69
N ARG A 40 2.11 -4.41 -4.65
CA ARG A 40 3.16 -4.34 -3.62
C ARG A 40 3.90 -3.00 -3.70
N SER A 41 4.18 -2.52 -4.90
CA SER A 41 4.81 -1.22 -5.12
C SER A 41 3.92 -0.06 -4.69
N THR A 42 2.60 -0.09 -4.94
CA THR A 42 1.69 0.96 -4.50
C THR A 42 1.57 1.01 -2.97
N LEU A 43 1.48 -0.15 -2.30
CA LEU A 43 1.50 -0.23 -0.84
C LEU A 43 2.81 0.30 -0.24
N THR A 44 3.94 0.02 -0.88
CA THR A 44 5.24 0.60 -0.49
C THR A 44 5.25 2.12 -0.66
N GLY A 45 4.58 2.64 -1.70
CA GLY A 45 4.33 4.07 -1.89
C GLY A 45 3.52 4.68 -0.75
N VAL A 46 2.43 4.02 -0.34
CA VAL A 46 1.62 4.43 0.83
C VAL A 46 2.44 4.47 2.10
N LYS A 47 3.29 3.46 2.34
CA LYS A 47 4.24 3.47 3.46
C LYS A 47 5.12 4.73 3.45
N GLY A 48 5.72 5.07 2.31
CA GLY A 48 6.53 6.28 2.18
C GLY A 48 5.73 7.57 2.43
N ALA A 49 4.49 7.63 1.96
CA ALA A 49 3.58 8.75 2.21
C ALA A 49 3.29 8.92 3.71
N LEU A 50 3.01 7.83 4.42
CA LEU A 50 2.75 7.82 5.87
C LEU A 50 3.98 8.22 6.69
N GLU A 51 5.19 7.76 6.32
CA GLU A 51 6.43 8.15 7.00
C GLU A 51 6.73 9.65 6.84
N SER A 52 6.50 10.17 5.63
CA SER A 52 6.64 11.59 5.32
C SER A 52 5.61 12.43 6.08
N ALA A 53 4.34 12.05 5.99
CA ALA A 53 3.23 12.68 6.70
C ALA A 53 3.45 12.67 8.22
N GLY A 54 3.87 11.55 8.79
CA GLY A 54 4.17 11.42 10.21
C GLY A 54 5.26 12.39 10.66
N SER A 55 6.30 12.60 9.85
CA SER A 55 7.36 13.56 10.14
C SER A 55 6.88 15.02 10.07
N LEU A 56 5.99 15.35 9.14
CA LEU A 56 5.39 16.68 9.01
C LEU A 56 4.44 16.99 10.18
N VAL A 57 3.56 16.04 10.53
CA VAL A 57 2.63 16.14 11.66
C VAL A 57 3.40 16.26 12.97
N TYR A 58 4.45 15.48 13.16
CA TYR A 58 5.34 15.60 14.32
C TYR A 58 6.03 16.96 14.41
N GLY A 59 6.51 17.51 13.28
CA GLY A 59 7.04 18.87 13.25
C GLY A 59 6.01 19.92 13.68
N LYS A 60 4.76 19.81 13.22
CA LYS A 60 3.65 20.68 13.67
C LYS A 60 3.33 20.48 15.16
N ALA A 61 3.35 19.25 15.65
CA ALA A 61 3.12 18.95 17.06
C ALA A 61 4.21 19.53 17.98
N ILE A 62 5.46 19.56 17.54
CA ILE A 62 6.54 20.24 18.28
C ILE A 62 6.26 21.74 18.37
N ILE A 63 5.92 22.39 17.24
CA ILE A 63 5.61 23.82 17.19
C ILE A 63 4.43 24.16 18.09
N ALA A 64 3.41 23.29 18.12
CA ALA A 64 2.24 23.45 18.99
C ALA A 64 2.50 23.06 20.45
N GLY A 65 3.67 22.50 20.78
CA GLY A 65 4.01 22.03 22.14
C GLY A 65 3.30 20.74 22.57
N LYS A 66 2.68 20.01 21.65
CA LYS A 66 1.82 18.83 21.90
C LYS A 66 2.49 17.48 21.62
N HIS A 67 3.78 17.49 21.26
CA HIS A 67 4.52 16.30 20.80
C HIS A 67 4.76 15.20 21.86
N ASN A 68 4.52 15.46 23.14
CA ASN A 68 4.65 14.44 24.20
C ASN A 68 3.30 14.00 24.76
N GLU A 69 2.20 14.57 24.27
CA GLU A 69 0.87 14.27 24.77
C GLU A 69 0.42 12.90 24.27
N PRO A 70 -0.15 12.04 25.14
CA PRO A 70 -0.56 10.69 24.77
C PRO A 70 -1.74 10.70 23.78
N THR A 71 -2.60 11.71 23.84
CA THR A 71 -3.70 11.90 22.89
C THR A 71 -4.06 13.37 22.87
N GLU A 72 -4.02 13.98 21.69
CA GLU A 72 -4.30 15.41 21.51
C GLU A 72 -4.69 15.68 20.04
N SER A 73 -5.22 16.86 19.71
CA SER A 73 -5.52 17.23 18.31
C SER A 73 -4.76 18.48 17.88
N LEU A 74 -4.25 18.47 16.65
CA LEU A 74 -3.77 19.67 15.95
C LEU A 74 -4.97 20.42 15.35
N THR A 75 -4.81 21.71 15.08
CA THR A 75 -5.88 22.57 14.56
C THR A 75 -5.71 22.97 13.09
N ASP A 76 -4.51 22.81 12.53
CA ASP A 76 -4.20 23.19 11.14
C ASP A 76 -3.16 22.25 10.48
N PRO A 77 -3.61 21.24 9.73
CA PRO A 77 -4.99 20.74 9.64
C PRO A 77 -5.45 20.07 10.95
N ALA A 78 -6.77 19.89 11.10
CA ALA A 78 -7.34 19.14 12.21
C ALA A 78 -6.97 17.65 12.10
N ILE A 79 -5.98 17.22 12.88
CA ILE A 79 -5.47 15.84 12.90
C ILE A 79 -5.30 15.42 14.35
N ASP A 80 -5.91 14.31 14.72
CA ASP A 80 -5.67 13.67 16.02
C ASP A 80 -4.28 13.05 16.03
N ILE A 81 -3.55 13.28 17.12
CA ILE A 81 -2.17 12.87 17.30
C ILE A 81 -1.99 12.06 18.59
N VAL A 82 -1.03 11.14 18.54
CA VAL A 82 -0.52 10.34 19.65
C VAL A 82 0.98 10.55 19.70
N TYR A 83 1.48 11.15 20.78
CA TYR A 83 2.90 11.52 20.94
C TYR A 83 3.45 12.32 19.74
N GLY A 84 2.63 13.22 19.20
CA GLY A 84 2.96 14.07 18.06
C GLY A 84 2.87 13.41 16.68
N TYR A 85 2.65 12.11 16.58
CA TYR A 85 2.40 11.42 15.30
C TYR A 85 0.90 11.27 15.05
N PRO A 86 0.45 11.08 13.79
CA PRO A 86 -0.96 10.81 13.51
C PRO A 86 -1.51 9.67 14.37
N ALA A 87 -2.70 9.84 14.92
CA ALA A 87 -3.38 8.76 15.62
C ALA A 87 -3.72 7.63 14.63
N ALA A 88 -3.76 6.39 15.12
CA ALA A 88 -4.24 5.25 14.34
C ALA A 88 -5.78 5.27 14.24
N THR A 89 -6.31 6.29 13.55
CA THR A 89 -7.73 6.44 13.22
C THR A 89 -7.90 6.69 11.73
N ASP A 90 -9.04 6.31 11.17
CA ASP A 90 -9.36 6.54 9.75
C ASP A 90 -9.19 8.03 9.38
N THR A 91 -9.74 8.93 10.19
CA THR A 91 -9.72 10.38 9.96
C THR A 91 -8.30 10.94 9.98
N ALA A 92 -7.48 10.59 10.98
CA ALA A 92 -6.14 11.12 11.13
C ALA A 92 -5.19 10.59 10.04
N ILE A 93 -5.28 9.30 9.69
CA ILE A 93 -4.43 8.69 8.66
C ILE A 93 -4.76 9.25 7.27
N ARG A 94 -6.05 9.38 6.93
CA ARG A 94 -6.45 9.99 5.65
C ARG A 94 -6.05 11.45 5.55
N ALA A 95 -6.23 12.21 6.63
CA ALA A 95 -5.83 13.62 6.65
C ALA A 95 -4.30 13.81 6.59
N ALA A 96 -3.54 12.90 7.19
CA ALA A 96 -2.07 12.99 7.21
C ALA A 96 -1.45 12.59 5.86
N ALA A 97 -1.87 11.47 5.28
CA ALA A 97 -1.26 10.91 4.07
C ALA A 97 -2.09 11.13 2.78
N GLU A 98 -3.14 11.97 2.85
CA GLU A 98 -4.00 12.34 1.72
C GLU A 98 -4.60 11.12 0.98
N LEU A 99 -5.02 10.10 1.74
CA LEU A 99 -5.57 8.86 1.18
C LEU A 99 -7.06 9.03 0.82
N ALA A 100 -7.34 9.04 -0.49
CA ALA A 100 -8.70 9.16 -1.03
C ALA A 100 -9.56 7.92 -0.71
N ALA A 101 -10.82 8.15 -0.33
CA ALA A 101 -11.73 7.09 0.13
C ALA A 101 -12.21 6.13 -0.97
N ASP A 102 -12.16 6.57 -2.23
CA ASP A 102 -12.47 5.77 -3.41
C ASP A 102 -11.29 4.91 -3.90
N GLU A 103 -10.07 5.20 -3.42
CA GLU A 103 -8.86 4.45 -3.79
C GLU A 103 -8.35 3.56 -2.65
N TRP A 104 -8.48 4.01 -1.40
CA TRP A 104 -7.92 3.35 -0.22
C TRP A 104 -8.99 3.09 0.84
N ASP A 105 -9.05 1.84 1.28
CA ASP A 105 -9.74 1.45 2.50
C ASP A 105 -8.79 1.57 3.70
N VAL A 106 -9.30 2.12 4.80
CA VAL A 106 -8.54 2.42 6.02
C VAL A 106 -9.38 1.93 7.19
N VAL A 107 -9.06 0.75 7.68
CA VAL A 107 -9.85 0.05 8.68
C VAL A 107 -9.11 0.10 10.01
N VAL A 108 -9.76 0.64 11.04
CA VAL A 108 -9.20 0.62 12.40
C VAL A 108 -9.21 -0.81 12.89
N SER A 109 -8.04 -1.30 13.30
CA SER A 109 -7.88 -2.63 13.89
C SER A 109 -8.54 -2.62 15.27
N THR A 110 -9.70 -3.27 15.36
CA THR A 110 -10.24 -3.74 16.65
C THR A 110 -9.88 -5.22 16.76
N ASP A 111 -9.61 -5.73 17.96
CA ASP A 111 -9.08 -7.10 18.16
C ASP A 111 -9.90 -8.21 17.46
N ASP A 112 -11.15 -7.92 17.03
CA ASP A 112 -12.06 -8.83 16.33
C ASP A 112 -11.98 -8.78 14.78
N ASP A 113 -11.37 -7.73 14.19
CA ASP A 113 -11.32 -7.49 12.73
C ASP A 113 -9.89 -7.31 12.17
N ALA A 114 -8.87 -7.46 13.01
CA ALA A 114 -7.48 -7.39 12.59
C ALA A 114 -7.09 -8.68 11.82
N PRO A 115 -6.64 -8.62 10.55
CA PRO A 115 -5.77 -9.67 10.05
C PRO A 115 -4.62 -9.79 11.06
N GLY A 116 -4.14 -11.00 11.39
CA GLY A 116 -3.24 -11.28 12.53
C GLY A 116 -1.82 -10.68 12.45
N PHE A 117 -1.71 -9.43 12.00
CA PHE A 117 -0.53 -8.71 11.54
C PHE A 117 -0.54 -7.22 11.94
N GLY A 118 -1.33 -6.81 12.94
CA GLY A 118 -1.29 -5.46 13.53
C GLY A 118 -1.63 -5.48 15.02
N ALA A 119 -0.68 -5.03 15.84
CA ALA A 119 -0.55 -5.19 17.30
C ALA A 119 -1.81 -5.43 18.15
N VAL A 120 -1.81 -6.58 18.83
CA VAL A 120 -2.67 -6.83 20.01
C VAL A 120 -2.19 -5.93 21.16
N GLY A 121 -2.95 -4.89 21.47
CA GLY A 121 -2.70 -3.98 22.61
C GLY A 121 -2.20 -2.56 22.28
N THR A 122 -1.99 -2.20 21.01
CA THR A 122 -1.78 -0.79 20.58
C THR A 122 -2.76 -0.43 19.45
N SER A 123 -3.22 0.81 19.39
CA SER A 123 -4.11 1.28 18.30
C SER A 123 -3.38 1.14 16.95
N SER A 124 -3.92 0.33 16.05
CA SER A 124 -3.39 0.12 14.70
C SER A 124 -4.47 0.28 13.64
N VAL A 125 -4.06 0.54 12.40
CA VAL A 125 -4.94 0.71 11.24
C VAL A 125 -4.40 -0.12 10.09
N VAL A 126 -5.29 -0.82 9.40
CA VAL A 126 -5.00 -1.57 8.17
C VAL A 126 -5.40 -0.74 6.97
N ILE A 127 -4.52 -0.67 5.98
CA ILE A 127 -4.68 0.12 4.77
C ILE A 127 -4.57 -0.79 3.56
N SER A 128 -5.60 -0.82 2.73
CA SER A 128 -5.67 -1.65 1.53
C SER A 128 -6.31 -0.88 0.38
N ALA A 129 -6.21 -1.40 -0.85
CA ALA A 129 -6.94 -0.82 -1.96
C ALA A 129 -8.46 -0.86 -1.68
N ALA A 130 -9.19 0.17 -2.11
CA ALA A 130 -10.64 0.21 -2.00
C ALA A 130 -11.28 -1.02 -2.65
N ASN A 131 -12.38 -1.50 -2.06
CA ASN A 131 -13.11 -2.68 -2.50
C ASN A 131 -12.29 -3.98 -2.52
N SER A 132 -11.15 -4.03 -1.82
CA SER A 132 -10.40 -5.27 -1.58
C SER A 132 -10.65 -5.76 -0.15
N THR A 133 -10.73 -7.07 0.02
CA THR A 133 -10.72 -7.69 1.36
C THR A 133 -9.27 -7.97 1.75
N PRO A 134 -8.72 -7.36 2.80
CA PRO A 134 -7.38 -7.67 3.27
C PRO A 134 -7.26 -9.16 3.61
N GLY A 135 -6.21 -9.82 3.11
CA GLY A 135 -5.91 -11.19 3.53
C GLY A 135 -5.56 -11.24 5.01
N THR A 136 -6.02 -12.29 5.69
CA THR A 136 -5.82 -12.50 7.13
C THR A 136 -4.63 -13.38 7.47
N THR A 137 -3.94 -13.91 6.46
CA THR A 137 -2.72 -14.71 6.56
C THR A 137 -1.60 -14.05 5.75
N GLU A 138 -0.34 -14.25 6.13
CA GLU A 138 0.82 -13.67 5.44
C GLU A 138 0.80 -14.01 3.94
N ALA A 139 0.46 -15.26 3.60
CA ALA A 139 0.35 -15.76 2.23
C ALA A 139 -0.80 -15.15 1.40
N THR A 140 -1.76 -14.47 2.04
CA THR A 140 -2.89 -13.80 1.36
C THR A 140 -2.91 -12.30 1.59
N ALA A 141 -1.96 -11.78 2.37
CA ALA A 141 -1.93 -10.38 2.78
C ALA A 141 -1.48 -9.48 1.62
N CYS A 142 -2.32 -8.50 1.30
CA CYS A 142 -2.04 -7.41 0.36
C CYS A 142 -2.55 -6.09 0.98
N HIS A 143 -1.88 -5.65 2.06
CA HIS A 143 -2.25 -4.48 2.83
C HIS A 143 -1.03 -3.91 3.58
N ALA A 144 -1.10 -2.66 4.01
CA ALA A 144 -0.15 -2.04 4.92
C ALA A 144 -0.78 -1.90 6.31
N VAL A 145 0.03 -2.00 7.35
CA VAL A 145 -0.38 -1.81 8.74
C VAL A 145 0.37 -0.63 9.32
N TYR A 146 -0.38 0.33 9.86
CA TYR A 146 0.13 1.45 10.63
C TYR A 146 -0.11 1.17 12.12
N GLU A 147 0.96 1.12 12.90
CA GLU A 147 0.91 1.02 14.36
C GLU A 147 1.22 2.40 14.96
N ALA A 148 0.31 2.91 15.80
CA ALA A 148 0.50 4.20 16.45
C ALA A 148 1.79 4.24 17.28
N SER A 149 2.29 5.45 17.52
CA SER A 149 3.44 5.67 18.39
C SER A 149 3.21 5.06 19.78
N ALA A 150 4.18 4.28 20.26
CA ALA A 150 4.15 3.65 21.58
C ALA A 150 4.63 4.58 22.71
N GLY A 151 5.06 5.81 22.41
CA GLY A 151 5.57 6.73 23.42
C GLY A 151 6.19 8.02 22.87
N PRO A 152 6.55 8.98 23.75
CA PRO A 152 7.19 10.22 23.35
C PRO A 152 8.47 9.97 22.55
N ALA A 153 8.60 10.68 21.42
CA ALA A 153 9.73 10.53 20.48
C ALA A 153 9.93 9.11 19.89
N VAL A 154 8.93 8.22 20.01
CA VAL A 154 8.92 6.92 19.34
C VAL A 154 8.14 7.07 18.03
N LYS A 155 8.76 6.72 16.91
CA LYS A 155 8.09 6.76 15.60
C LYS A 155 7.04 5.63 15.51
N PRO A 156 5.91 5.86 14.81
CA PRO A 156 4.99 4.79 14.45
C PRO A 156 5.67 3.75 13.57
N VAL A 157 5.21 2.51 13.63
CA VAL A 157 5.73 1.40 12.83
C VAL A 157 4.79 1.18 11.64
N ILE A 158 5.36 1.13 10.44
CA ILE A 158 4.60 0.90 9.20
C ILE A 158 5.16 -0.34 8.51
N THR A 159 4.32 -1.38 8.44
CA THR A 159 4.67 -2.69 7.87
C THR A 159 3.82 -2.93 6.63
N VAL A 160 4.45 -3.37 5.53
CA VAL A 160 3.75 -3.70 4.28
C VAL A 160 3.75 -5.22 4.13
N TYR A 161 2.56 -5.80 4.01
CA TYR A 161 2.34 -7.20 3.70
C TYR A 161 1.84 -7.32 2.27
N GLY A 162 2.65 -7.88 1.39
CA GLY A 162 2.37 -7.93 -0.05
C GLY A 162 2.52 -9.30 -0.68
N ASP A 163 2.62 -10.37 0.11
CA ASP A 163 2.83 -11.73 -0.40
C ASP A 163 1.56 -12.38 -0.97
N GLY A 164 0.39 -11.82 -0.66
CA GLY A 164 -0.88 -12.17 -1.30
C GLY A 164 -1.37 -11.15 -2.34
N CYS A 165 -0.51 -10.20 -2.72
CA CYS A 165 -0.72 -9.41 -3.94
C CYS A 165 -0.35 -10.27 -5.16
#